data_AF-A0AAV0HII8-F1
#
_entry.id   AF-A0AAV0HII8-F1
#
_cell.length_a   1.000
_cell.length_b   1.000
_cell.length_c   1.000
_cell.angle_alpha   90.00
_cell.angle_beta   90.00
_cell.angle_gamma   90.00
#
_symmetry.space_group_name_H-M   'P 1'
#
loop_
_entity.id
_entity.type
_entity.pdbx_description
1 polymer ?
#
loop_
_entity_poly.entity_id
_entity_poly.type
_entity_poly.pdbx_seq_one_letter_code
_entity_poly.pdbx_strand_id
1 'polypeptide(L)'
;GYSSTDLRATSALHDCLSNLDDAAEEICGSLKQMRKLGATGESRETFRFQMSNVQTWMSVALTNEETCTNGFRSGASGEAKAVYARAAEAKKYTSNAFALAKRRSRTCNLLFFY
;
A
#
# COMPACT_ATOMS: atom_id res chain seq x y z
N GLY A 1 21.87 2.90 31.00
CA GLY A 1 21.82 3.99 30.01
C GLY A 1 21.66 3.39 28.64
N TYR A 2 20.69 3.85 27.85
CA TYR A 2 20.41 3.32 26.51
C TYR A 2 21.51 3.79 25.52
N SER A 3 22.01 2.90 24.66
CA SER A 3 23.01 3.24 23.64
C SER A 3 22.37 4.06 22.51
N SER A 4 23.14 4.94 21.86
CA SER A 4 22.71 5.72 20.67
C SER A 4 22.16 4.83 19.53
N THR A 5 22.66 3.61 19.40
CA THR A 5 22.18 2.62 18.43
C THR A 5 20.76 2.14 18.73
N ASP A 6 20.41 2.05 19.99
CA ASP A 6 19.14 1.52 20.48
C ASP A 6 18.01 2.57 20.36
N LEU A 7 18.36 3.84 20.60
CA LEU A 7 17.47 4.97 20.30
C LEU A 7 17.14 5.08 18.80
N ARG A 8 18.13 4.87 17.91
CA ARG A 8 17.89 4.87 16.45
C ARG A 8 17.03 3.69 16.00
N ALA A 9 17.26 2.50 16.56
CA ALA A 9 16.44 1.33 16.28
C ALA A 9 14.97 1.53 16.72
N THR A 10 14.78 2.13 17.90
CA THR A 10 13.45 2.48 18.42
C THR A 10 12.74 3.50 17.55
N SER A 11 13.44 4.55 17.09
CA SER A 11 12.87 5.53 16.15
C SER A 11 12.46 4.87 14.83
N ALA A 12 13.34 4.06 14.24
CA ALA A 12 13.05 3.38 12.98
C ALA A 12 11.85 2.41 13.10
N LEU A 13 11.69 1.75 14.26
CA LEU A 13 10.52 0.94 14.58
C LEU A 13 9.24 1.78 14.62
N HIS A 14 9.25 2.90 15.36
CA HIS A 14 8.11 3.80 15.46
C HIS A 14 7.71 4.36 14.09
N ASP A 15 8.69 4.84 13.32
CA ASP A 15 8.47 5.39 11.98
C ASP A 15 7.93 4.31 11.03
N CYS A 16 8.43 3.07 11.10
CA CYS A 16 7.89 1.98 10.30
C CYS A 16 6.43 1.67 10.69
N LEU A 17 6.10 1.60 11.98
CA LEU A 17 4.74 1.33 12.42
C LEU A 17 3.76 2.41 11.94
N SER A 18 4.17 3.69 12.00
CA SER A 18 3.38 4.80 11.45
C SER A 18 3.15 4.62 9.94
N ASN A 19 4.20 4.32 9.18
CA ASN A 19 4.07 4.07 7.73
C ASN A 19 3.14 2.89 7.43
N LEU A 20 3.17 1.82 8.23
CA LEU A 20 2.29 0.67 8.04
C LEU A 20 0.83 1.00 8.37
N ASP A 21 0.58 1.87 9.35
CA ASP A 21 -0.76 2.36 9.67
C ASP A 21 -1.33 3.20 8.51
N ASP A 22 -0.53 4.14 7.99
CA ASP A 22 -0.88 4.93 6.80
C ASP A 22 -1.15 4.00 5.59
N ALA A 23 -0.29 3.00 5.36
CA ALA A 23 -0.50 2.01 4.30
C ALA A 23 -1.82 1.25 4.47
N ALA A 24 -2.19 0.89 5.71
CA ALA A 24 -3.45 0.23 6.00
C ALA A 24 -4.65 1.14 5.70
N GLU A 25 -4.58 2.43 6.04
CA GLU A 25 -5.63 3.39 5.70
C GLU A 25 -5.82 3.49 4.19
N GLU A 26 -4.74 3.62 3.43
CA GLU A 26 -4.76 3.70 1.97
C GLU A 26 -5.35 2.43 1.33
N ILE A 27 -4.94 1.24 1.81
CA ILE A 27 -5.51 -0.04 1.36
C ILE A 27 -7.00 -0.11 1.68
N CYS A 28 -7.42 0.31 2.88
CA CYS A 28 -8.82 0.38 3.26
C CYS A 28 -9.61 1.35 2.37
N GLY A 29 -9.02 2.50 2.01
CA GLY A 29 -9.57 3.43 1.03
C GLY A 29 -9.78 2.76 -0.33
N SER A 30 -8.75 2.11 -0.86
CA SER A 30 -8.82 1.33 -2.10
C SER A 30 -9.94 0.30 -2.07
N LEU A 31 -10.08 -0.47 -0.99
CA LEU A 31 -11.14 -1.47 -0.85
C LEU A 31 -12.53 -0.83 -0.81
N LYS A 32 -12.72 0.28 -0.09
CA LYS A 32 -14.00 1.01 -0.03
C LYS A 32 -14.41 1.52 -1.41
N GLN A 33 -13.48 2.02 -2.21
CA GLN A 33 -13.76 2.48 -3.57
C GLN A 33 -14.01 1.30 -4.52
N MET A 34 -13.23 0.22 -4.41
CA MET A 34 -13.42 -1.00 -5.21
C MET A 34 -14.82 -1.59 -5.03
N ARG A 35 -15.39 -1.54 -3.82
CA ARG A 35 -16.77 -2.00 -3.54
C ARG A 35 -17.86 -1.16 -4.20
N LYS A 36 -17.54 0.08 -4.59
CA LYS A 36 -18.46 1.00 -5.26
C LYS A 36 -18.38 0.92 -6.79
N LEU A 37 -17.31 0.31 -7.32
CA LEU A 37 -17.10 0.19 -8.76
C LEU A 37 -18.17 -0.68 -9.41
N GLY A 38 -18.75 -0.18 -10.51
CA GLY A 38 -19.70 -0.96 -11.31
C GLY A 38 -21.08 -1.02 -10.67
N ALA A 39 -21.40 -0.04 -9.80
CA ALA A 39 -22.77 0.21 -9.41
C ALA A 39 -23.64 0.43 -10.67
N THR A 40 -24.83 -0.16 -10.71
CA THR A 40 -25.74 -0.09 -11.87
C THR A 40 -26.01 1.37 -12.25
N GLY A 41 -25.74 1.74 -13.50
CA GLY A 41 -25.94 3.10 -14.02
C GLY A 41 -24.70 4.03 -13.92
N GLU A 42 -23.55 3.53 -13.48
CA GLU A 42 -22.32 4.32 -13.40
C GLU A 42 -21.74 4.62 -14.80
N SER A 43 -21.35 5.88 -15.05
CA SER A 43 -20.74 6.29 -16.31
C SER A 43 -19.30 5.79 -16.44
N ARG A 44 -18.78 5.76 -17.67
CA ARG A 44 -17.38 5.39 -17.94
C ARG A 44 -16.41 6.32 -17.23
N GLU A 45 -16.71 7.60 -17.20
CA GLU A 45 -15.90 8.65 -16.56
C GLU A 45 -15.87 8.44 -15.05
N THR A 46 -17.02 8.15 -14.43
CA THR A 46 -17.11 7.84 -13.01
C THR A 46 -16.28 6.59 -12.69
N PHE A 47 -16.43 5.50 -13.46
CA PHE A 47 -15.64 4.29 -13.26
C PHE A 47 -14.13 4.58 -13.35
N ARG A 48 -13.70 5.34 -14.36
CA ARG A 48 -12.29 5.70 -14.55
C ARG A 48 -11.75 6.52 -13.38
N PHE A 49 -12.51 7.49 -12.90
CA PHE A 49 -12.13 8.32 -11.76
C PHE A 49 -12.04 7.52 -10.46
N GLN A 50 -13.03 6.66 -10.19
CA GLN A 50 -12.99 5.77 -9.04
C GLN A 50 -11.81 4.81 -9.10
N MET A 51 -11.54 4.22 -10.27
CA MET A 51 -10.39 3.34 -10.46
C MET A 51 -9.06 4.09 -10.33
N SER A 52 -8.97 5.37 -10.72
CA SER A 52 -7.76 6.16 -10.47
C SER A 52 -7.51 6.40 -8.98
N ASN A 53 -8.55 6.60 -8.16
CA ASN A 53 -8.39 6.70 -6.71
C ASN A 53 -7.82 5.42 -6.12
N VAL A 54 -8.36 4.25 -6.52
CA VAL A 54 -7.83 2.94 -6.11
C VAL A 54 -6.33 2.84 -6.43
N GLN A 55 -5.94 3.25 -7.63
CA GLN A 55 -4.55 3.18 -8.08
C GLN A 55 -3.63 4.13 -7.33
N THR A 56 -4.08 5.35 -7.05
CA THR A 56 -3.34 6.34 -6.27
C THR A 56 -3.07 5.81 -4.87
N TRP A 57 -4.11 5.41 -4.14
CA TRP A 57 -3.98 4.92 -2.77
C TRP A 57 -3.13 3.65 -2.68
N MET A 58 -3.28 2.70 -3.60
CA MET A 58 -2.38 1.53 -3.66
C MET A 58 -0.91 1.91 -3.94
N SER A 59 -0.66 2.96 -4.72
CA SER A 59 0.69 3.46 -4.94
C SER A 59 1.27 4.11 -3.68
N VAL A 60 0.47 4.87 -2.93
CA VAL A 60 0.87 5.47 -1.65
C VAL A 60 1.16 4.39 -0.62
N ALA A 61 0.30 3.37 -0.49
CA ALA A 61 0.52 2.23 0.39
C ALA A 61 1.88 1.55 0.11
N LEU A 62 2.21 1.30 -1.16
CA LEU A 62 3.50 0.74 -1.56
C LEU A 62 4.68 1.66 -1.19
N THR A 63 4.52 2.97 -1.32
CA THR A 63 5.54 3.96 -0.91
C THR A 63 5.75 3.94 0.60
N ASN A 64 4.71 3.81 1.40
CA ASN A 64 4.80 3.74 2.85
C ASN A 64 5.47 2.43 3.31
N GLU A 65 5.06 1.28 2.75
CA GLU A 65 5.70 -0.02 3.01
C GLU A 65 7.19 -0.02 2.59
N GLU A 66 7.50 0.64 1.46
CA GLU A 66 8.88 0.84 1.01
C GLU A 66 9.68 1.74 1.97
N THR A 67 9.08 2.82 2.45
CA THR A 67 9.71 3.72 3.42
C THR A 67 10.02 3.01 4.74
N CYS A 68 9.07 2.22 5.28
CA CYS A 68 9.32 1.38 6.45
C CYS A 68 10.51 0.44 6.21
N THR A 69 10.50 -0.34 5.13
CA THR A 69 11.56 -1.34 4.88
C THR A 69 12.92 -0.69 4.60
N ASN A 70 12.93 0.51 4.00
CA ASN A 70 14.14 1.30 3.76
C ASN A 70 14.79 1.80 5.05
N GLY A 71 14.01 2.05 6.10
CA GLY A 71 14.50 2.42 7.44
C GLY A 71 15.42 1.38 8.09
N PHE A 72 15.40 0.13 7.60
CA PHE A 72 16.21 -0.98 8.14
C PHE A 72 17.31 -1.48 7.19
N ARG A 73 17.67 -0.72 6.14
CA ARG A 73 18.67 -1.15 5.14
C ARG A 73 20.07 -1.41 5.69
N SER A 74 20.44 -0.82 6.81
CA SER A 74 21.70 -1.08 7.53
C SER A 74 21.68 -2.38 8.35
N GLY A 75 20.57 -3.11 8.33
CA GLY A 75 20.36 -4.38 9.03
C GLY A 75 19.33 -4.23 10.15
N ALA A 76 18.29 -5.06 10.11
CA ALA A 76 17.34 -5.19 11.20
C ALA A 76 17.83 -6.25 12.21
N SER A 77 17.82 -5.93 13.49
CA SER A 77 18.13 -6.85 14.58
C SER A 77 17.02 -6.84 15.64
N GLY A 78 16.97 -7.89 16.47
CA GLY A 78 15.93 -8.03 17.50
C GLY A 78 14.51 -7.93 16.92
N GLU A 79 13.67 -7.15 17.57
CA GLU A 79 12.26 -6.92 17.21
C GLU A 79 12.10 -6.27 15.82
N ALA A 80 13.04 -5.40 15.42
CA ALA A 80 13.03 -4.76 14.11
C ALA A 80 13.07 -5.76 12.96
N LYS A 81 13.68 -6.94 13.15
CA LYS A 81 13.72 -7.98 12.12
C LYS A 81 12.34 -8.57 11.84
N ALA A 82 11.53 -8.76 12.88
CA ALA A 82 10.16 -9.26 12.73
C ALA A 82 9.27 -8.24 12.01
N VAL A 83 9.37 -6.96 12.40
CA VAL A 83 8.65 -5.86 11.75
C VAL A 83 9.05 -5.73 10.28
N TYR A 84 10.35 -5.74 9.98
CA TYR A 84 10.85 -5.72 8.60
C TYR A 84 10.29 -6.87 7.76
N ALA A 85 10.31 -8.10 8.28
CA ALA A 85 9.82 -9.27 7.56
C ALA A 85 8.32 -9.16 7.24
N ARG A 86 7.52 -8.66 8.19
CA ARG A 86 6.08 -8.42 7.99
C ARG A 86 5.81 -7.29 7.00
N ALA A 87 6.54 -6.19 7.07
CA ALA A 87 6.42 -5.08 6.12
C ALA A 87 6.78 -5.52 4.68
N ALA A 88 7.84 -6.32 4.52
CA ALA A 88 8.23 -6.87 3.23
C ALA A 88 7.20 -7.86 2.68
N GLU A 89 6.52 -8.62 3.55
CA GLU A 89 5.42 -9.50 3.17
C GLU A 89 4.19 -8.70 2.73
N ALA A 90 3.79 -7.68 3.51
CA ALA A 90 2.69 -6.76 3.16
C ALA A 90 2.91 -6.13 1.78
N LYS A 91 4.11 -5.61 1.52
CA LYS A 91 4.50 -5.05 0.22
C LYS A 91 4.26 -5.99 -0.96
N LYS A 92 4.50 -7.30 -0.78
CA LYS A 92 4.24 -8.29 -1.84
C LYS A 92 2.74 -8.42 -2.11
N TYR A 93 1.91 -8.50 -1.06
CA TYR A 93 0.46 -8.58 -1.21
C TYR A 93 -0.11 -7.32 -1.85
N THR A 94 0.31 -6.14 -1.38
CA THR A 94 -0.10 -4.84 -1.93
C THR A 94 0.30 -4.72 -3.41
N SER A 95 1.50 -5.13 -3.79
CA SER A 95 1.97 -5.12 -5.18
C SER A 95 1.14 -6.04 -6.08
N ASN A 96 0.81 -7.26 -5.61
CA ASN A 96 -0.04 -8.20 -6.33
C ASN A 96 -1.46 -7.63 -6.54
N ALA A 97 -2.05 -7.05 -5.49
CA ALA A 97 -3.35 -6.40 -5.56
C ALA A 97 -3.35 -5.21 -6.53
N PHE A 98 -2.30 -4.39 -6.50
CA PHE A 98 -2.14 -3.25 -7.40
C PHE A 98 -2.00 -3.67 -8.86
N ALA A 99 -1.25 -4.74 -9.13
CA ALA A 99 -1.15 -5.32 -10.47
C ALA A 99 -2.53 -5.75 -10.99
N LEU A 100 -3.36 -6.35 -10.14
CA LEU A 100 -4.73 -6.73 -10.49
C LEU A 100 -5.62 -5.50 -10.76
N ALA A 101 -5.54 -4.46 -9.92
CA ALA A 101 -6.29 -3.21 -10.11
C ALA A 101 -5.92 -2.52 -11.44
N LYS A 102 -4.62 -2.45 -11.77
CA LYS A 102 -4.15 -1.93 -13.07
C LYS A 102 -4.69 -2.73 -14.25
N ARG A 103 -4.72 -4.07 -14.16
CA ARG A 103 -5.29 -4.94 -15.20
C ARG A 103 -6.80 -4.67 -15.36
N ARG A 104 -7.54 -4.59 -14.25
CA ARG A 104 -8.99 -4.34 -14.26
C ARG A 104 -9.36 -3.01 -14.92
N SER A 105 -8.55 -1.97 -14.71
CA SER A 105 -8.67 -0.66 -15.37
C SER A 105 -8.54 -0.79 -16.90
N ARG A 106 -7.53 -1.53 -17.38
CA ARG A 106 -7.32 -1.77 -18.82
C ARG A 106 -8.44 -2.60 -19.45
N THR A 107 -8.90 -3.66 -18.79
CA THR A 107 -9.97 -4.52 -19.31
C THR A 107 -11.30 -3.76 -19.41
N CYS A 108 -11.64 -2.91 -18.42
CA CYS A 108 -12.86 -2.11 -18.54
C CYS A 108 -12.77 -1.08 -19.66
N ASN A 109 -11.61 -0.46 -19.89
CA ASN A 109 -11.44 0.41 -21.04
C ASN A 109 -11.72 -0.32 -22.36
N LEU A 110 -11.40 -1.61 -22.47
CA LEU A 110 -11.62 -2.41 -23.68
C LEU A 110 -13.06 -2.94 -23.82
N LEU A 111 -13.71 -3.33 -22.72
CA LEU A 111 -15.06 -3.92 -22.74
C LEU A 111 -16.19 -2.95 -23.09
N PHE A 112 -15.93 -1.63 -23.15
CA PHE A 112 -16.91 -0.63 -23.59
C PHE A 112 -16.63 -0.08 -25.01
N PHE A 113 -15.73 -0.72 -25.78
CA PHE A 113 -15.62 -0.51 -27.24
C PHE A 113 -16.43 -1.54 -28.05
N TYR A 114 -17.15 -2.42 -27.37
CA TYR A 114 -18.14 -3.35 -27.93
C TYR A 114 -19.51 -3.08 -27.33
#